data_AF-A0A9X2LKL8-F1
#
_entry.id   AF-A0A9X2LKL8-F1
#
_cell.length_a   1.000
_cell.length_b   1.000
_cell.length_c   1.000
_cell.angle_alpha   90.00
_cell.angle_beta   90.00
_cell.angle_gamma   90.00
#
_symmetry.space_group_name_H-M   'P 1'
#
loop_
_entity.id
_entity.type
_entity.pdbx_description
1 polymer ?
#
loop_
_entity_poly.entity_id
_entity_poly.type
_entity_poly.pdbx_seq_one_letter_code
_entity_poly.pdbx_strand_id
1 'polypeptide(L)'
;MTLSAAECQALEALAAQWLDLGAREDEVVRALTAGLPPEVHSAGALARRRLIDKMPPEREPEPEPEAGSAPGPRFRPPLRILECTTCRTPGRPEALPGGVCRDCRGLPSPYADCRRDPDEIRRRSDGIRRAMRAVMQATALPS
;
A
#
# COMPACT_ATOMS: atom_id res chain seq x y z
N MET A 1 -10.04 25.12 -23.71
CA MET A 1 -11.52 25.06 -23.76
C MET A 1 -12.07 26.31 -23.09
N THR A 2 -13.16 26.88 -23.59
CA THR A 2 -13.82 28.07 -23.02
C THR A 2 -15.25 27.70 -22.63
N LEU A 3 -15.72 28.19 -21.49
CA LEU A 3 -17.07 27.96 -20.99
C LEU A 3 -17.80 29.30 -20.91
N SER A 4 -19.07 29.31 -21.30
CA SER A 4 -19.97 30.42 -21.04
C SER A 4 -20.37 30.49 -19.56
N ALA A 5 -20.88 31.64 -19.11
CA ALA A 5 -21.35 31.80 -17.72
C ALA A 5 -22.45 30.79 -17.36
N ALA A 6 -23.38 30.52 -18.27
CA ALA A 6 -24.45 29.54 -18.07
C ALA A 6 -23.91 28.11 -17.93
N GLU A 7 -22.88 27.74 -18.71
CA GLU A 7 -22.22 26.44 -18.56
C GLU A 7 -21.47 26.34 -17.23
N CYS A 8 -20.77 27.39 -16.80
CA CYS A 8 -20.11 27.41 -15.49
C CYS A 8 -21.14 27.20 -14.36
N GLN A 9 -22.27 27.90 -14.42
CA GLN A 9 -23.34 27.78 -13.41
C GLN A 9 -23.96 26.38 -13.41
N ALA A 10 -24.14 25.76 -14.58
CA ALA A 10 -24.63 24.39 -14.68
C ALA A 10 -23.65 23.32 -14.15
N LEU A 11 -22.36 23.63 -14.09
CA LEU A 11 -21.30 22.71 -13.63
C LEU A 11 -20.94 22.91 -12.15
N GLU A 12 -21.38 24.00 -11.54
CA GLU A 12 -20.99 24.43 -10.20
C GLU A 12 -21.22 23.35 -9.14
N ALA A 13 -22.39 22.69 -9.16
CA ALA A 13 -22.69 21.62 -8.21
C ALA A 13 -21.75 20.41 -8.33
N LEU A 14 -21.34 20.05 -9.56
CA LEU A 14 -20.38 18.96 -9.77
C LEU A 14 -18.98 19.37 -9.32
N ALA A 15 -18.57 20.61 -9.57
CA ALA A 15 -17.29 21.11 -9.10
C ALA A 15 -17.24 21.21 -7.56
N ALA A 16 -18.33 21.64 -6.93
CA ALA A 16 -18.45 21.65 -5.47
C ALA A 16 -18.29 20.24 -4.88
N GLN A 17 -18.95 19.23 -5.47
CA GLN A 17 -18.79 17.84 -5.04
C GLN A 17 -17.34 17.34 -5.11
N TRP A 18 -16.58 17.74 -6.13
CA TRP A 18 -15.16 17.40 -6.19
C TRP A 18 -14.38 17.98 -5.00
N LEU A 19 -14.66 19.24 -4.65
CA LEU A 19 -14.01 19.92 -3.53
C LEU A 19 -14.43 19.30 -2.18
N ASP A 20 -15.70 18.91 -2.03
CA ASP A 20 -16.21 18.22 -0.85
C ASP A 20 -15.53 16.86 -0.63
N LEU A 21 -15.20 16.16 -1.72
CA LEU A 21 -14.40 14.92 -1.69
C LEU A 21 -12.89 15.17 -1.47
N GLY A 22 -12.53 16.42 -1.18
CA GLY A 22 -11.18 16.88 -0.86
C GLY A 22 -10.30 17.12 -2.07
N ALA A 23 -10.82 17.16 -3.30
CA ALA A 23 -10.03 17.50 -4.47
C ALA A 23 -9.56 18.96 -4.42
N ARG A 24 -8.34 19.21 -4.91
CA ARG A 24 -7.80 20.55 -5.04
C ARG A 24 -8.24 21.20 -6.36
N GLU A 25 -8.27 22.52 -6.41
CA GLU A 25 -8.60 23.29 -7.61
C GLU A 25 -7.76 22.87 -8.83
N ASP A 26 -6.46 22.62 -8.64
CA ASP A 26 -5.57 22.20 -9.73
C ASP A 26 -5.87 20.78 -10.24
N GLU A 27 -6.44 19.91 -9.39
CA GLU A 27 -6.90 18.58 -9.78
C GLU A 27 -8.17 18.67 -10.64
N VAL A 28 -9.10 19.57 -10.28
CA VAL A 28 -10.31 19.86 -11.08
C VAL A 28 -9.91 20.41 -12.45
N VAL A 29 -9.03 21.42 -12.50
CA VAL A 29 -8.54 22.00 -13.76
C VAL A 29 -7.86 20.94 -14.61
N ARG A 30 -7.00 20.10 -14.02
CA ARG A 30 -6.33 19.02 -14.73
C ARG A 30 -7.32 17.99 -15.26
N ALA A 31 -8.33 17.61 -14.48
CA ALA A 31 -9.36 16.68 -14.92
C ALA A 31 -10.11 17.20 -16.16
N LEU A 32 -10.43 18.49 -16.18
CA LEU A 32 -11.11 19.17 -17.29
C LEU A 32 -10.22 19.33 -18.54
N THR A 33 -8.95 19.67 -18.36
CA THR A 33 -8.08 20.15 -19.46
C THR A 33 -7.03 19.15 -19.94
N ALA A 34 -6.72 18.10 -19.18
CA ALA A 34 -5.69 17.14 -19.59
C ALA A 34 -6.15 16.29 -20.78
N GLY A 35 -5.33 16.19 -21.82
CA GLY A 35 -5.62 15.35 -22.99
C GLY A 35 -6.92 15.75 -23.69
N LEU A 36 -7.13 17.05 -23.92
CA LEU A 36 -8.23 17.49 -24.77
C LEU A 36 -8.02 16.97 -26.20
N PRO A 37 -9.11 16.60 -26.90
CA PRO A 37 -9.03 16.31 -28.33
C PRO A 37 -8.59 17.56 -29.09
N PRO A 38 -8.07 17.40 -30.32
CA PRO A 38 -7.61 18.52 -31.14
C PRO A 38 -8.74 19.53 -31.43
N GLU A 39 -9.99 19.06 -31.49
CA GLU A 39 -11.16 19.92 -31.65
C GLU A 39 -12.24 19.57 -30.60
N VAL A 40 -12.86 20.60 -30.02
CA VAL A 40 -13.90 20.48 -29.00
C VAL A 40 -15.13 21.26 -29.46
N HIS A 41 -16.14 20.57 -29.96
CA HIS A 41 -17.37 21.19 -30.45
C HIS A 41 -18.32 21.65 -29.32
N SER A 42 -18.22 21.04 -28.12
CA SER A 42 -19.02 21.44 -26.96
C SER A 42 -18.19 21.34 -25.67
N ALA A 43 -17.73 22.49 -25.20
CA ALA A 43 -16.90 22.57 -24.00
C ALA A 43 -17.68 22.21 -22.73
N GLY A 44 -18.90 22.72 -22.55
CA GLY A 44 -19.74 22.40 -21.40
C GLY A 44 -20.12 20.92 -21.31
N ALA A 45 -20.48 20.29 -22.42
CA ALA A 45 -20.81 18.86 -22.44
C ALA A 45 -19.59 17.98 -22.10
N LEU A 46 -18.42 18.33 -22.65
CA LEU A 46 -17.18 17.62 -22.33
C LEU A 46 -16.79 17.80 -20.86
N ALA A 47 -16.88 19.02 -20.33
CA ALA A 47 -16.58 19.31 -18.94
C ALA A 47 -17.49 18.52 -18.00
N ARG A 48 -18.81 18.54 -18.24
CA ARG A 48 -19.79 17.78 -17.44
C ARG A 48 -19.45 16.29 -17.41
N ARG A 49 -19.22 15.71 -18.59
CA ARG A 49 -18.87 14.30 -18.71
C ARG A 49 -17.58 13.97 -17.98
N ARG A 50 -16.56 14.82 -18.05
CA ARG A 50 -15.31 14.62 -17.32
C ARG A 50 -15.49 14.74 -15.81
N LEU A 51 -16.26 15.69 -15.31
CA LEU A 51 -16.53 15.82 -13.88
C LEU A 51 -17.28 14.60 -13.32
N ILE A 52 -18.17 13.99 -14.11
CA ILE A 52 -18.87 12.76 -13.73
C ILE A 52 -17.94 11.54 -13.84
N ASP A 53 -17.35 11.31 -15.02
CA ASP A 53 -16.58 10.11 -15.32
C ASP A 53 -15.27 10.03 -14.51
N LYS A 54 -14.72 11.17 -14.10
CA LYS A 54 -13.46 11.25 -13.33
C LYS A 54 -13.67 11.63 -11.86
N MET A 55 -14.90 11.53 -11.35
CA MET A 55 -15.21 11.86 -9.96
C MET A 55 -14.20 11.17 -9.02
N PRO A 56 -13.50 11.92 -8.17
CA PRO A 56 -12.55 11.32 -7.24
C PRO A 56 -13.29 10.40 -6.27
N PRO A 57 -12.68 9.30 -5.81
CA PRO A 57 -13.21 8.56 -4.67
C PRO A 57 -13.17 9.44 -3.42
N GLU A 58 -14.04 9.15 -2.47
CA GLU A 58 -14.01 9.78 -1.14
C GLU A 58 -12.64 9.55 -0.52
N ARG A 59 -11.94 10.66 -0.22
CA ARG A 59 -10.66 10.60 0.49
C ARG A 59 -10.96 10.26 1.94
N GLU A 60 -10.33 9.20 2.45
CA GLU A 60 -10.32 9.00 3.91
C GLU A 60 -9.75 10.27 4.56
N PRO A 61 -10.42 10.84 5.58
CA PRO A 61 -9.96 12.06 6.20
C PRO A 61 -8.52 11.87 6.68
N GLU A 62 -7.63 12.73 6.20
CA GLU A 62 -6.27 12.80 6.72
C GLU A 62 -6.39 13.14 8.20
N PRO A 63 -5.84 12.32 9.12
CA PRO A 63 -5.98 12.59 10.55
C PRO A 63 -5.38 13.98 10.84
N GLU A 64 -6.22 14.89 11.37
CA GLU A 64 -5.78 16.22 11.76
C GLU A 64 -4.60 16.09 12.74
N PRO A 65 -3.51 16.87 12.55
CA PRO A 65 -2.37 16.80 13.44
C PRO A 65 -2.80 17.35 14.80
N GLU A 66 -2.90 16.46 15.81
CA GLU A 66 -3.06 16.89 17.19
C GLU A 66 -1.90 17.83 17.57
N ALA A 67 -2.25 19.07 17.91
CA ALA A 67 -1.32 20.11 18.31
C ALA A 67 -0.57 19.68 19.58
N GLY A 68 0.63 19.13 19.41
CA GLY A 68 1.51 18.77 20.54
C GLY A 68 2.51 17.65 20.28
N SER A 69 2.37 16.88 19.20
CA SER A 69 3.34 15.82 18.88
C SER A 69 4.37 16.27 17.83
N ALA A 70 5.64 16.02 18.14
CA ALA A 70 6.86 16.25 17.37
C ALA A 70 6.72 15.99 15.84
N PRO A 71 7.57 16.62 14.99
CA PRO A 71 7.33 16.69 13.54
C PRO A 71 7.15 15.29 12.93
N GLY A 72 6.10 15.14 12.12
CA GLY A 72 5.74 13.90 11.42
C GLY A 72 6.81 13.38 10.44
N PRO A 73 6.58 12.27 9.72
CA PRO A 73 5.28 11.76 9.27
C PRO A 73 5.03 10.29 9.67
N ARG A 74 3.77 9.90 9.89
CA ARG A 74 3.42 8.46 9.83
C ARG A 74 2.49 8.19 8.67
N PHE A 75 2.95 8.53 7.47
CA PHE A 75 2.68 7.69 6.32
C PHE A 75 3.17 6.30 6.72
N ARG A 76 2.27 5.40 7.13
CA ARG A 76 2.63 3.98 7.22
C ARG A 76 2.75 3.57 5.76
N PRO A 77 3.97 3.39 5.18
CA PRO A 77 4.04 2.79 3.86
C PRO A 77 3.25 1.47 3.93
N PRO A 78 2.49 1.14 2.87
CA PRO A 78 1.78 -0.14 2.82
C PRO A 78 2.77 -1.24 3.21
N LEU A 79 2.31 -2.21 4.02
CA LEU A 79 3.15 -3.31 4.48
C LEU A 79 3.56 -4.15 3.28
N ARG A 80 4.67 -3.77 2.64
CA ARG A 80 5.28 -4.48 1.52
C ARG A 80 6.30 -5.45 2.07
N ILE A 81 6.23 -6.68 1.59
CA ILE A 81 7.27 -7.69 1.78
C ILE A 81 7.98 -7.84 0.45
N LEU A 82 9.31 -7.70 0.47
CA LEU A 82 10.19 -7.96 -0.67
C LEU A 82 10.98 -9.25 -0.39
N GLU A 83 11.60 -9.80 -1.41
CA GLU A 83 12.47 -10.97 -1.30
C GLU A 83 13.90 -10.59 -1.67
N CYS A 84 14.88 -11.19 -1.01
CA CYS A 84 16.27 -11.05 -1.42
C CYS A 84 16.49 -11.60 -2.83
N THR A 85 17.20 -10.83 -3.66
CA THR A 85 17.53 -11.22 -5.04
C THR A 85 18.48 -12.43 -5.11
N THR A 86 19.17 -12.76 -4.02
CA THR A 86 20.12 -13.89 -3.94
C THR A 86 19.48 -15.14 -3.31
N CYS A 87 19.00 -15.04 -2.06
CA CYS A 87 18.52 -16.20 -1.30
C CYS A 87 16.99 -16.28 -1.16
N ARG A 88 16.26 -15.32 -1.74
CA ARG A 88 14.79 -15.24 -1.69
C ARG A 88 14.19 -15.07 -0.28
N THR A 89 15.01 -14.75 0.73
CA THR A 89 14.52 -14.47 2.08
C THR A 89 13.55 -13.27 2.07
N PRO A 90 12.32 -13.42 2.60
CA PRO A 90 11.37 -12.32 2.68
C PRO A 90 11.81 -11.30 3.74
N GLY A 91 11.58 -10.01 3.47
CA GLY A 91 11.93 -8.93 4.37
C GLY A 91 11.23 -7.63 4.02
N ARG A 92 11.22 -6.70 4.97
CA ARG A 92 10.79 -5.33 4.70
C ARG A 92 11.78 -4.64 3.75
N PRO A 93 11.37 -3.62 2.98
CA PRO A 93 12.27 -2.88 2.09
C PRO A 93 13.54 -2.36 2.80
N GLU A 94 13.41 -1.90 4.04
CA GLU A 94 14.53 -1.36 4.83
C GLU A 94 15.54 -2.44 5.25
N ALA A 95 15.11 -3.71 5.31
CA ALA A 95 15.99 -4.85 5.61
C ALA A 95 16.77 -5.34 4.37
N LEU A 96 16.40 -4.87 3.18
CA LEU A 96 16.92 -5.28 1.88
C LEU A 96 17.50 -4.09 1.09
N PRO A 97 18.47 -3.32 1.64
CA PRO A 97 19.11 -2.25 0.89
C PRO A 97 19.79 -2.84 -0.36
N GLY A 98 19.47 -2.28 -1.53
CA GLY A 98 19.92 -2.82 -2.82
C GLY A 98 19.30 -4.17 -3.21
N GLY A 99 18.23 -4.61 -2.53
CA GLY A 99 17.58 -5.90 -2.78
C GLY A 99 18.28 -7.11 -2.16
N VAL A 100 19.32 -6.91 -1.34
CA VAL A 100 20.12 -8.00 -0.76
C VAL A 100 19.99 -8.02 0.77
N CYS A 101 19.69 -9.19 1.33
CA CYS A 101 19.51 -9.34 2.77
C CYS A 101 20.85 -9.18 3.51
N ARG A 102 20.77 -8.98 4.83
CA ARG A 102 21.94 -8.83 5.71
C ARG A 102 22.91 -10.01 5.58
N ASP A 103 22.41 -11.23 5.58
CA ASP A 103 23.22 -12.44 5.54
C ASP A 103 23.96 -12.58 4.20
N CYS A 104 23.27 -12.34 3.08
CA CYS A 104 23.90 -12.32 1.75
C CYS A 104 24.88 -11.16 1.56
N ARG A 105 24.77 -10.09 2.36
CA ARG A 105 25.78 -9.02 2.45
C ARG A 105 26.96 -9.38 3.37
N GLY A 106 26.98 -10.56 3.99
CA GLY A 106 28.02 -11.00 4.90
C GLY A 106 28.05 -10.25 6.23
N LEU A 107 26.97 -9.57 6.60
CA LEU A 107 26.90 -8.80 7.84
C LEU A 107 26.42 -9.69 9.00
N PRO A 108 27.02 -9.56 10.20
CA PRO A 108 26.58 -10.31 11.36
C PRO A 108 25.12 -9.95 11.73
N SER A 109 24.37 -10.97 12.13
CA SER A 109 23.00 -10.80 12.61
C SER A 109 23.01 -10.02 13.93
N PRO A 110 22.17 -8.98 14.07
CA PRO A 110 22.02 -8.25 15.33
C PRO A 110 21.38 -9.11 16.44
N TYR A 111 20.90 -10.30 16.08
CA TYR A 111 20.34 -11.30 17.01
C TYR A 111 21.23 -12.53 17.13
N ALA A 112 22.53 -12.42 16.78
CA ALA A 112 23.47 -13.53 16.89
C ALA A 112 23.46 -14.13 18.30
N ASP A 113 23.40 -13.28 19.32
CA ASP A 113 23.43 -13.68 20.74
C ASP A 113 22.14 -14.40 21.19
N CYS A 114 21.03 -14.18 20.49
CA CYS A 114 19.75 -14.84 20.75
C CYS A 114 19.55 -16.11 19.90
N ARG A 115 20.53 -16.48 19.06
CA ARG A 115 20.42 -17.62 18.16
C ARG A 115 20.60 -18.91 18.95
N ARG A 116 19.55 -19.75 18.98
CA ARG A 116 19.68 -21.11 19.55
C ARG A 116 20.63 -21.97 18.71
N ASP A 117 21.30 -22.89 19.40
CA ASP A 117 22.13 -23.92 18.77
C ASP A 117 21.30 -24.70 17.73
N PRO A 118 21.70 -24.69 16.44
CA PRO A 118 21.03 -25.43 15.38
C PRO A 118 20.85 -26.92 15.69
N ASP A 119 21.80 -27.54 16.40
CA ASP A 119 21.73 -28.96 16.71
C ASP A 119 20.71 -29.24 17.83
N GLU A 120 20.61 -28.34 18.81
CA GLU A 120 19.54 -28.39 19.82
C GLU A 120 18.15 -28.27 19.18
N ILE A 121 17.98 -27.31 18.26
CA ILE A 121 16.73 -27.13 17.52
C ILE A 121 16.37 -28.43 16.79
N ARG A 122 17.32 -29.03 16.08
CA ARG A 122 17.11 -30.27 15.32
C ARG A 122 16.72 -31.43 16.23
N ARG A 123 17.48 -31.66 17.31
CA ARG A 123 17.19 -32.70 18.31
C ARG A 123 15.77 -32.56 18.87
N ARG A 124 15.38 -31.33 19.22
CA ARG A 124 14.06 -31.04 19.77
C ARG A 124 12.94 -31.28 18.75
N SER A 125 13.11 -30.79 17.52
CA SER A 125 12.13 -31.02 16.43
C SER A 125 11.96 -32.50 16.12
N ASP A 126 13.04 -33.28 16.10
CA ASP A 126 12.96 -34.73 15.86
C ASP A 126 12.27 -35.46 17.02
N GLY A 127 12.49 -35.01 18.26
CA GLY A 127 11.73 -35.48 19.42
C GLY A 127 10.22 -35.24 19.26
N ILE A 128 9.82 -34.03 18.88
CA ILE A 128 8.41 -33.69 18.63
C ILE A 128 7.83 -34.57 17.52
N ARG A 129 8.53 -34.73 16.39
CA ARG A 129 8.08 -35.58 15.27
C ARG A 129 7.92 -37.04 15.69
N ARG A 130 8.85 -37.58 16.50
CA ARG A 130 8.75 -38.95 17.03
C ARG A 130 7.54 -39.11 17.94
N ALA A 131 7.33 -38.17 18.86
CA ALA A 131 6.17 -38.19 19.75
C ALA A 131 4.86 -38.13 18.97
N MET A 132 4.73 -37.22 17.99
CA MET A 132 3.55 -37.13 17.13
C MET A 132 3.30 -38.43 16.36
N ARG A 133 4.36 -39.07 15.83
CA ARG A 133 4.24 -40.36 15.14
C ARG A 133 3.77 -41.48 16.07
N ALA A 134 4.31 -41.55 17.28
CA ALA A 134 3.90 -42.54 18.27
C ALA A 134 2.43 -42.37 18.68
N VAL A 135 1.96 -41.13 18.85
CA VAL A 135 0.54 -40.83 19.12
C VAL A 135 -0.33 -41.30 17.95
N MET A 136 0.01 -40.93 16.71
CA MET A 136 -0.75 -41.34 15.53
C MET A 136 -0.81 -42.88 15.36
N GLN A 137 0.26 -43.59 15.69
CA GLN A 137 0.31 -45.06 15.63
C GLN A 137 -0.53 -45.71 16.74
N ALA A 138 -0.48 -45.17 17.96
CA ALA A 138 -1.28 -45.66 19.07
C ALA A 138 -2.79 -45.48 18.83
N THR A 139 -3.19 -44.42 18.11
CA THR A 139 -4.58 -44.19 17.71
C THR A 139 -5.03 -45.01 16.49
N ALA A 140 -4.10 -45.67 15.78
CA ALA A 140 -4.38 -46.41 14.54
C ALA A 140 -4.45 -47.94 14.72
N LEU A 141 -4.19 -48.49 15.92
CA LEU A 141 -4.47 -49.90 16.20
C LEU A 141 -5.96 -50.08 16.53
N PRO A 142 -6.74 -50.86 15.75
CA PRO A 142 -8.06 -51.30 16.19
C PRO A 142 -7.91 -52.40 17.27
N SER A 143 -8.88 -52.45 18.18
CA SER A 143 -9.06 -53.53 19.17
C SER A 143 -9.37 -54.87 18.53
#